data_AF-A0A956JX40-F1
#
_entry.id   AF-A0A956JX40-F1
#
_cell.length_a   1.000
_cell.length_b   1.000
_cell.length_c   1.000
_cell.angle_alpha   90.00
_cell.angle_beta   90.00
_cell.angle_gamma   90.00
#
_symmetry.space_group_name_H-M   'P 1'
#
loop_
_entity.id
_entity.type
_entity.pdbx_description
1 polymer ?
#
loop_
_entity_poly.entity_id
_entity_poly.type
_entity_poly.pdbx_seq_one_letter_code
_entity_poly.pdbx_strand_id
1 'polypeptide(L)'
;AAALDHFDRALTLLGGSRGRWVSAARAMVASSRTMLLWELGERDRAEATMAELAATPPGAWYELRRRAVRLLRAYRLDDDRDLPDDDTLIDWAKGLLRRNHPFPDMALLAWVFERRGDADMVALLLGELAQRLPVPYERLVLMYPSLDPWLGPRLADLPAEPEL
;
A
#
# COMPACT_ATOMS: atom_id res chain seq x y z
N ALA A 1 -4.31 -18.78 5.58
CA ALA A 1 -3.59 -20.05 5.82
C ALA A 1 -2.83 -20.50 4.57
N ALA A 2 -3.46 -21.05 3.52
CA ALA A 2 -2.75 -21.55 2.33
C ALA A 2 -1.97 -20.48 1.51
N ALA A 3 -2.47 -19.24 1.39
CA ALA A 3 -1.78 -18.18 0.65
C ALA A 3 -0.45 -17.77 1.30
N LEU A 4 -0.36 -17.76 2.64
CA LEU A 4 0.89 -17.48 3.36
C LEU A 4 1.92 -18.57 3.11
N ASP A 5 1.50 -19.84 3.07
CA ASP A 5 2.39 -20.98 2.80
C ASP A 5 3.03 -20.86 1.41
N HIS A 6 2.30 -20.36 0.41
CA HIS A 6 2.86 -20.10 -0.92
C HIS A 6 3.94 -19.02 -0.90
N PHE A 7 3.75 -17.94 -0.14
CA PHE A 7 4.78 -16.92 0.04
C PHE A 7 6.01 -17.48 0.78
N ASP A 8 5.81 -18.25 1.85
CA ASP A 8 6.90 -18.87 2.63
C ASP A 8 7.72 -19.83 1.77
N ARG A 9 7.05 -20.65 0.95
CA ARG A 9 7.70 -21.53 0.00
C ARG A 9 8.47 -20.76 -1.08
N ALA A 10 7.89 -19.69 -1.61
CA ALA A 10 8.56 -18.84 -2.61
C ALA A 10 9.81 -18.17 -2.03
N LEU A 11 9.75 -17.65 -0.80
CA LEU A 11 10.92 -17.07 -0.12
C LEU A 11 12.01 -18.12 0.12
N THR A 12 11.64 -19.34 0.51
CA THR A 12 12.59 -20.45 0.68
C THR A 12 13.30 -20.77 -0.63
N LEU A 13 12.56 -20.89 -1.74
CA LEU A 13 13.13 -21.14 -3.07
C LEU A 13 14.07 -20.02 -3.52
N LEU A 14 13.67 -18.77 -3.32
CA LEU A 14 14.47 -17.61 -3.68
C LEU A 14 15.71 -17.46 -2.78
N GLY A 15 15.67 -17.92 -1.53
CA GLY A 15 16.76 -17.83 -0.55
C GLY A 15 18.07 -18.48 -0.99
N GLY A 16 17.98 -19.58 -1.73
CA GLY A 16 19.16 -20.31 -2.25
C GLY A 16 19.81 -19.70 -3.49
N SER A 17 19.23 -18.65 -4.08
CA SER A 17 19.67 -18.07 -5.35
C SER A 17 20.25 -16.66 -5.20
N ARG A 18 21.11 -16.27 -6.14
CA ARG A 18 21.74 -14.93 -6.22
C ARG A 18 21.44 -14.27 -7.56
N GLY A 19 21.43 -12.94 -7.58
CA GLY A 19 21.24 -12.14 -8.79
C GLY A 19 20.26 -10.99 -8.59
N ARG A 20 20.36 -9.96 -9.44
CA ARG A 20 19.53 -8.75 -9.34
C ARG A 20 18.04 -9.04 -9.46
N TRP A 21 17.66 -9.91 -10.40
CA TRP A 21 16.27 -10.35 -10.59
C TRP A 21 15.74 -11.17 -9.41
N VAL A 22 16.58 -12.03 -8.81
CA VAL A 22 16.24 -12.80 -7.62
C VAL A 22 16.00 -11.86 -6.42
N SER A 23 16.83 -10.83 -6.27
CA SER A 23 16.67 -9.81 -5.23
C SER A 23 15.34 -9.05 -5.37
N ALA A 24 15.00 -8.62 -6.59
CA ALA A 24 13.73 -7.95 -6.87
C ALA A 24 12.54 -8.89 -6.59
N ALA A 25 12.61 -10.14 -7.08
CA ALA A 25 11.58 -11.14 -6.81
C ALA A 25 11.40 -11.39 -5.30
N ARG A 26 12.50 -11.52 -4.54
CA ARG A 26 12.46 -11.72 -3.09
C ARG A 26 11.80 -10.55 -2.37
N ALA A 27 12.16 -9.31 -2.71
CA ALA A 27 11.53 -8.13 -2.13
C ALA A 27 10.05 -8.01 -2.49
N MET A 28 9.65 -8.41 -3.71
CA MET A 28 8.24 -8.45 -4.10
C MET A 28 7.46 -9.47 -3.27
N VAL A 29 7.97 -10.71 -3.16
CA VAL A 29 7.33 -11.77 -2.37
C VAL A 29 7.28 -11.39 -0.88
N ALA A 30 8.36 -10.84 -0.32
CA ALA A 30 8.41 -10.43 1.07
C ALA A 30 7.43 -9.29 1.38
N SER A 31 7.35 -8.27 0.51
CA SER A 31 6.41 -7.16 0.72
C SER A 31 4.96 -7.63 0.60
N SER A 32 4.61 -8.43 -0.42
CA SER A 32 3.26 -9.00 -0.55
C SER A 32 2.87 -9.89 0.64
N ARG A 33 3.81 -10.71 1.13
CA ARG A 33 3.58 -11.50 2.35
C ARG A 33 3.31 -10.61 3.56
N THR A 34 4.11 -9.56 3.74
CA THR A 34 3.97 -8.63 4.87
C THR A 34 2.61 -7.92 4.83
N MET A 35 2.18 -7.48 3.65
CA MET A 35 0.86 -6.87 3.46
C MET A 35 -0.27 -7.85 3.81
N LEU A 36 -0.16 -9.11 3.35
CA LEU A 36 -1.14 -10.13 3.70
C LEU A 36 -1.20 -10.41 5.21
N LEU A 37 -0.07 -10.43 5.92
CA LEU A 37 -0.05 -10.60 7.37
C LEU A 37 -0.78 -9.45 8.08
N TRP A 38 -0.58 -8.20 7.62
CA TRP A 38 -1.31 -7.04 8.13
C TRP A 38 -2.83 -7.11 7.88
N GLU A 39 -3.24 -7.56 6.70
CA GLU A 39 -4.66 -7.78 6.36
C GLU A 39 -5.28 -8.86 7.24
N LEU A 40 -4.56 -9.97 7.47
CA LEU A 40 -5.02 -11.08 8.32
C LEU A 40 -4.98 -10.78 9.83
N GLY A 41 -4.43 -9.63 10.24
CA GLY A 41 -4.29 -9.26 11.66
C GLY A 41 -3.17 -10.01 12.39
N GLU A 42 -2.26 -10.66 11.67
CA GLU A 42 -1.11 -11.41 12.19
C GLU A 42 0.03 -10.44 12.56
N ARG A 43 -0.24 -9.51 13.49
CA ARG A 43 0.59 -8.32 13.77
C ARG A 43 2.04 -8.66 14.11
N ASP A 44 2.27 -9.56 15.06
CA ASP A 44 3.63 -9.90 15.50
C ASP A 44 4.49 -10.47 14.36
N ARG A 45 3.86 -11.29 13.49
CA ARG A 45 4.52 -11.85 12.31
C ARG A 45 4.76 -10.79 11.24
N ALA A 46 3.82 -9.86 11.06
CA ALA A 46 3.97 -8.75 10.13
C ALA A 46 5.12 -7.84 10.56
N GLU A 47 5.21 -7.50 11.84
CA GLU A 47 6.29 -6.69 12.40
C GLU A 47 7.65 -7.36 12.26
N ALA A 48 7.74 -8.68 12.52
CA ALA A 48 8.98 -9.43 12.31
C ALA A 48 9.51 -9.31 10.87
N THR A 49 8.62 -9.24 9.87
CA THR A 49 9.01 -9.08 8.47
C THR A 49 9.40 -7.66 8.07
N MET A 50 9.05 -6.65 8.85
CA MET A 50 9.41 -5.25 8.55
C MET A 50 10.93 -5.05 8.54
N ALA A 51 11.65 -5.73 9.43
CA ALA A 51 13.11 -5.69 9.49
C ALA A 51 13.76 -6.26 8.21
N GLU A 52 13.20 -7.34 7.66
CA GLU A 52 13.69 -7.94 6.41
C GLU A 52 13.48 -6.99 5.21
N LEU A 53 12.36 -6.28 5.18
CA LEU A 53 12.08 -5.27 4.16
C LEU A 53 13.03 -4.08 4.25
N ALA A 54 13.36 -3.64 5.47
CA ALA A 54 14.33 -2.58 5.69
C ALA A 54 15.73 -2.93 5.16
N ALA A 55 16.09 -4.22 5.17
CA ALA A 55 17.37 -4.72 4.65
C ALA A 55 17.41 -4.88 3.12
N THR A 56 16.30 -4.66 2.40
CA THR A 56 16.31 -4.74 0.93
C THR A 56 17.11 -3.59 0.30
N PRO A 57 17.74 -3.78 -0.89
CA PRO A 57 18.63 -2.78 -1.48
C PRO A 57 18.01 -1.38 -1.63
N PRO A 58 18.83 -0.33 -1.73
CA PRO A 58 18.33 1.00 -2.07
C PRO A 58 17.82 1.02 -3.52
N GLY A 59 16.96 1.99 -3.80
CA GLY A 59 16.45 2.27 -5.16
C GLY A 59 14.94 2.50 -5.18
N ALA A 60 14.49 3.30 -6.15
CA ALA A 60 13.11 3.77 -6.23
C ALA A 60 12.05 2.65 -6.17
N TRP A 61 12.34 1.51 -6.82
CA TRP A 61 11.43 0.36 -6.82
C TRP A 61 11.33 -0.32 -5.44
N TYR A 62 12.45 -0.49 -4.72
CA TYR A 62 12.44 -1.07 -3.37
C TYR A 62 11.81 -0.11 -2.36
N GLU A 63 12.13 1.19 -2.48
CA GLU A 63 11.53 2.23 -1.63
C GLU A 63 10.02 2.28 -1.77
N LEU A 64 9.50 2.16 -2.99
CA LEU A 64 8.07 2.07 -3.21
C LEU A 64 7.44 0.94 -2.38
N ARG A 65 8.03 -0.27 -2.43
CA ARG A 65 7.51 -1.43 -1.70
C ARG A 65 7.56 -1.21 -0.18
N ARG A 66 8.64 -0.60 0.33
CA ARG A 66 8.74 -0.23 1.75
C ARG A 66 7.66 0.75 2.16
N ARG A 67 7.40 1.79 1.34
CA ARG A 67 6.38 2.82 1.61
C ARG A 67 4.98 2.21 1.64
N ALA A 68 4.63 1.39 0.66
CA ALA A 68 3.33 0.71 0.61
C ALA A 68 3.05 -0.09 1.90
N VAL A 69 4.04 -0.86 2.37
CA VAL A 69 3.92 -1.63 3.61
C VAL A 69 3.82 -0.71 4.84
N ARG A 70 4.60 0.37 4.91
CA ARG A 70 4.54 1.35 6.02
C ARG A 70 3.17 2.03 6.11
N LEU A 71 2.60 2.42 4.97
CA LEU A 71 1.27 3.02 4.89
C LEU A 71 0.20 2.04 5.35
N LEU A 72 0.24 0.79 4.88
CA LEU A 72 -0.71 -0.23 5.31
C LEU A 72 -0.58 -0.52 6.81
N ARG A 73 0.65 -0.63 7.33
CA ARG A 73 0.88 -0.77 8.78
C ARG A 73 0.22 0.36 9.57
N ALA A 74 0.48 1.61 9.18
CA ALA A 74 -0.10 2.78 9.85
C ALA A 74 -1.63 2.71 9.86
N TYR A 75 -2.22 2.39 8.71
CA TYR A 75 -3.67 2.21 8.57
C TYR A 75 -4.22 1.10 9.49
N ARG A 76 -3.58 -0.08 9.50
CA ARG A 76 -4.03 -1.24 10.29
C ARG A 76 -3.85 -1.07 11.80
N LEU A 77 -2.98 -0.15 12.22
CA LEU A 77 -2.78 0.24 13.60
C LEU A 77 -3.59 1.50 13.98
N ASP A 78 -4.23 2.15 13.01
CA ASP A 78 -4.86 3.46 13.16
C ASP A 78 -3.91 4.53 13.75
N ASP A 79 -2.63 4.48 13.35
CA ASP A 79 -1.55 5.31 13.90
C ASP A 79 -0.57 5.75 12.81
N ASP A 80 -0.52 7.05 12.53
CA ASP A 80 0.31 7.67 11.50
C ASP A 80 1.60 8.33 12.03
N ARG A 81 1.90 8.20 13.34
CA ARG A 81 3.04 8.88 13.98
C ARG A 81 4.41 8.45 13.44
N ASP A 82 4.53 7.22 12.95
CA ASP A 82 5.77 6.66 12.38
C ASP A 82 5.94 6.99 10.88
N LEU A 83 4.99 7.71 10.28
CA LEU A 83 5.09 8.18 8.90
C LEU A 83 5.90 9.49 8.84
N PRO A 84 6.56 9.78 7.71
CA PRO A 84 7.37 10.99 7.58
C PRO A 84 6.51 12.27 7.62
N ASP A 85 7.19 13.41 7.60
CA ASP A 85 6.57 14.74 7.52
C ASP A 85 5.70 14.94 6.25
N ASP A 86 4.92 16.02 6.26
CA ASP A 86 3.97 16.35 5.18
C ASP A 86 4.67 16.57 3.84
N ASP A 87 5.83 17.24 3.83
CA ASP A 87 6.61 17.48 2.61
C ASP A 87 6.99 16.15 1.94
N THR A 88 7.46 15.18 2.72
CA THR A 88 7.81 13.86 2.22
C THR A 88 6.58 13.08 1.74
N LEU A 89 5.45 13.16 2.45
CA LEU A 89 4.20 12.51 2.03
C LEU A 89 3.64 13.12 0.74
N ILE A 90 3.73 14.44 0.59
CA ILE A 90 3.33 15.15 -0.63
C ILE A 90 4.19 14.66 -1.81
N ASP A 91 5.48 14.46 -1.61
CA ASP A 91 6.34 13.88 -2.63
C ASP A 91 6.00 12.42 -2.96
N TRP A 92 5.54 11.64 -1.97
CA TRP A 92 5.00 10.30 -2.23
C TRP A 92 3.73 10.37 -3.08
N ALA A 93 2.81 11.29 -2.77
CA ALA A 93 1.58 11.52 -3.53
C ALA A 93 1.88 11.91 -4.99
N LYS A 94 2.77 12.89 -5.21
CA LYS A 94 3.24 13.27 -6.56
C LYS A 94 3.80 12.07 -7.33
N GLY A 95 4.56 11.22 -6.65
CA GLY A 95 5.12 9.99 -7.22
C GLY A 95 4.04 8.99 -7.64
N LEU A 96 2.96 8.83 -6.87
CA LEU A 96 1.84 7.95 -7.20
C LEU A 96 0.99 8.50 -8.35
N LEU A 97 0.73 9.81 -8.39
CA LEU A 97 -0.07 10.45 -9.44
C LEU A 97 0.53 10.29 -10.85
N ARG A 98 1.83 10.03 -10.96
CA ARG A 98 2.52 9.76 -12.22
C ARG A 98 2.39 8.31 -12.70
N ARG A 99 1.67 7.45 -11.98
CA ARG A 99 1.59 6.01 -12.24
C ARG A 99 0.21 5.61 -12.73
N ASN A 100 0.17 4.55 -13.55
CA ASN A 100 -1.06 4.03 -14.14
C ASN A 100 -1.95 3.28 -13.13
N HIS A 101 -1.35 2.66 -12.10
CA HIS A 101 -2.08 1.85 -11.12
C HIS A 101 -1.58 2.18 -9.70
N PRO A 102 -2.17 3.20 -9.04
CA PRO A 102 -1.69 3.67 -7.75
C PRO A 102 -2.40 3.01 -6.55
N PHE A 103 -3.38 2.14 -6.77
CA PHE A 103 -4.07 1.39 -5.72
C PHE A 103 -3.20 0.23 -5.18
N PRO A 104 -3.17 -0.05 -3.86
CA PRO A 104 -3.92 0.60 -2.77
C PRO A 104 -3.24 1.85 -2.19
N ASP A 105 -1.99 2.12 -2.54
CA ASP A 105 -1.14 3.14 -1.91
C ASP A 105 -1.78 4.54 -1.89
N MET A 106 -2.52 4.90 -2.95
CA MET A 106 -3.22 6.19 -3.04
C MET A 106 -4.37 6.33 -2.04
N ALA A 107 -5.15 5.26 -1.81
CA ALA A 107 -6.19 5.26 -0.78
C ALA A 107 -5.58 5.40 0.62
N LEU A 108 -4.47 4.68 0.86
CA LEU A 108 -3.77 4.76 2.14
C LEU A 108 -3.17 6.15 2.38
N LEU A 109 -2.59 6.80 1.36
CA LEU A 109 -2.12 8.19 1.50
C LEU A 109 -3.27 9.15 1.76
N ALA A 110 -4.41 9.01 1.08
CA ALA A 110 -5.58 9.82 1.35
C ALA A 110 -6.04 9.68 2.81
N TRP A 111 -6.02 8.46 3.37
CA TRP A 111 -6.29 8.25 4.80
C TRP A 111 -5.32 9.00 5.71
N VAL A 112 -4.01 9.00 5.38
CA VAL A 112 -3.01 9.75 6.17
C VAL A 112 -3.30 11.25 6.11
N PHE A 113 -3.53 11.82 4.92
CA PHE A 113 -3.80 13.24 4.78
C PHE A 113 -5.09 13.68 5.47
N GLU A 114 -6.12 12.82 5.50
CA GLU A 114 -7.34 13.07 6.25
C GLU A 114 -7.06 13.23 7.75
N ARG A 115 -6.24 12.34 8.33
CA ARG A 115 -5.84 12.42 9.75
C ARG A 115 -5.03 13.68 10.06
N ARG A 116 -4.29 14.18 9.08
CA ARG A 116 -3.51 15.42 9.18
C ARG A 116 -4.32 16.67 8.85
N GLY A 117 -5.59 16.52 8.48
CA GLY A 117 -6.50 17.64 8.19
C GLY A 117 -6.30 18.29 6.82
N ASP A 118 -5.58 17.66 5.90
CA ASP A 118 -5.38 18.16 4.54
C ASP A 118 -6.51 17.68 3.61
N ALA A 119 -7.66 18.34 3.71
CA ALA A 119 -8.86 18.00 2.95
C ALA A 119 -8.67 18.13 1.43
N ASP A 120 -7.83 19.07 0.98
CA ASP A 120 -7.57 19.29 -0.44
C ASP A 120 -6.81 18.11 -1.05
N MET A 121 -5.78 17.62 -0.35
CA MET A 121 -5.04 16.43 -0.79
C MET A 121 -5.90 15.17 -0.73
N VAL A 122 -6.78 15.04 0.28
CA VAL A 122 -7.76 13.94 0.34
C VAL A 122 -8.66 13.95 -0.89
N ALA A 123 -9.27 15.09 -1.20
CA ALA A 123 -10.16 15.23 -2.35
C ALA A 123 -9.44 14.92 -3.67
N LEU A 124 -8.22 15.45 -3.85
CA LEU A 124 -7.39 15.19 -5.03
C LEU A 124 -7.10 13.69 -5.19
N LEU A 125 -6.61 13.02 -4.14
CA LEU A 125 -6.21 11.62 -4.21
C LEU A 125 -7.42 10.69 -4.40
N LEU A 126 -8.55 10.98 -3.77
CA LEU A 126 -9.76 10.17 -3.94
C LEU A 126 -10.38 10.36 -5.33
N GLY A 127 -10.42 11.59 -5.86
CA GLY A 127 -10.89 11.85 -7.22
C GLY A 127 -10.04 11.14 -8.26
N GLU A 128 -8.71 11.25 -8.14
CA GLU A 128 -7.77 10.56 -9.02
C GLU A 128 -7.85 9.04 -8.88
N LEU A 129 -8.09 8.53 -7.68
CA LEU A 129 -8.30 7.11 -7.46
C LEU A 129 -9.56 6.63 -8.19
N ALA A 130 -10.69 7.33 -8.02
CA ALA A 130 -11.96 6.96 -8.63
C ALA A 130 -11.88 6.89 -10.17
N GLN A 131 -11.20 7.86 -10.79
CA GLN A 131 -11.02 7.92 -12.25
C GLN A 131 -10.09 6.83 -12.80
N ARG A 132 -9.17 6.31 -11.96
CA ARG A 132 -8.07 5.44 -12.41
C ARG A 132 -8.15 4.01 -11.88
N LEU A 133 -9.30 3.61 -11.33
CA LEU A 133 -9.47 2.24 -10.84
C LEU A 133 -9.23 1.24 -11.99
N PRO A 134 -8.27 0.31 -11.86
CA PRO A 134 -7.93 -0.62 -12.94
C PRO A 134 -9.00 -1.68 -13.18
N VAL A 135 -9.85 -1.91 -12.19
CA VAL A 135 -10.96 -2.85 -12.19
C VAL A 135 -12.09 -2.24 -11.34
N PRO A 136 -13.34 -2.74 -11.46
CA PRO A 136 -14.44 -2.26 -10.61
C PRO A 136 -14.08 -2.31 -9.12
N TYR A 137 -14.56 -1.32 -8.37
CA TYR A 137 -14.25 -1.13 -6.94
C TYR A 137 -14.50 -2.40 -6.12
N GLU A 138 -15.58 -3.13 -6.42
CA GLU A 138 -15.98 -4.37 -5.75
C GLU A 138 -14.91 -5.45 -5.86
N ARG A 139 -14.10 -5.45 -6.93
CA ARG A 139 -12.98 -6.40 -7.08
C ARG A 139 -11.75 -5.95 -6.31
N LEU A 140 -11.54 -4.64 -6.17
CA LEU A 140 -10.40 -4.10 -5.43
C LEU A 140 -10.54 -4.34 -3.93
N VAL A 141 -11.74 -4.19 -3.38
CA VAL A 141 -12.00 -4.45 -1.96
C VAL A 141 -11.84 -5.93 -1.59
N LEU A 142 -11.96 -6.87 -2.54
CA LEU A 142 -11.61 -8.27 -2.28
C LEU A 142 -10.12 -8.47 -2.00
N MET A 143 -9.26 -7.60 -2.55
CA MET A 143 -7.80 -7.67 -2.35
C MET A 143 -7.36 -6.94 -1.07
N TYR A 144 -8.10 -5.88 -0.68
CA TYR A 144 -7.84 -5.08 0.51
C TYR A 144 -9.14 -4.80 1.26
N PRO A 145 -9.75 -5.82 1.87
CA PRO A 145 -11.06 -5.70 2.49
C PRO A 145 -11.06 -4.77 3.69
N SER A 146 -9.90 -4.59 4.33
CA SER A 146 -9.77 -3.66 5.45
C SER A 146 -10.00 -2.20 5.06
N LEU A 147 -9.81 -1.83 3.79
CA LEU A 147 -9.99 -0.46 3.31
C LEU A 147 -11.46 -0.09 3.07
N ASP A 148 -12.33 -1.07 2.80
CA ASP A 148 -13.73 -0.84 2.38
C ASP A 148 -14.53 0.04 3.36
N PRO A 149 -14.49 -0.20 4.70
CA PRO A 149 -15.27 0.61 5.65
C PRO A 149 -14.89 2.09 5.65
N TRP A 150 -13.66 2.43 5.26
CA TRP A 150 -13.18 3.81 5.19
C TRP A 150 -13.34 4.38 3.78
N LEU A 151 -12.94 3.63 2.75
CA LEU A 151 -12.87 4.11 1.38
C LEU A 151 -14.25 4.16 0.71
N GLY A 152 -15.11 3.17 0.96
CA GLY A 152 -16.41 3.03 0.29
C GLY A 152 -17.31 4.24 0.46
N PRO A 153 -17.58 4.70 1.70
CA PRO A 153 -18.37 5.91 1.95
C PRO A 153 -17.77 7.14 1.25
N ARG A 154 -16.45 7.30 1.29
CA ARG A 154 -15.76 8.46 0.70
C ARG A 154 -15.82 8.51 -0.81
N LEU A 155 -15.75 7.35 -1.48
CA LEU A 155 -15.92 7.28 -2.93
C LEU A 155 -17.38 7.52 -3.33
N ALA A 156 -18.35 7.10 -2.52
CA ALA A 156 -19.77 7.37 -2.76
C ALA A 156 -20.13 8.84 -2.59
N ASP A 157 -19.43 9.55 -1.71
CA ASP A 157 -19.61 10.99 -1.45
C ASP A 157 -18.88 11.89 -2.44
N LEU A 158 -18.07 11.33 -3.35
CA LEU A 158 -17.44 12.13 -4.40
C LEU A 158 -18.51 12.72 -5.33
N PRO A 159 -18.37 13.99 -5.73
CA PRO A 159 -19.29 14.58 -6.69
C PRO A 159 -19.28 13.74 -7.97
N ALA A 160 -20.47 13.39 -8.46
CA ALA A 160 -20.59 12.83 -9.81
C ALA A 160 -19.93 13.80 -10.79
N GLU A 161 -19.11 13.29 -11.71
CA GLU A 161 -18.49 14.14 -12.71
C GLU A 161 -19.58 14.98 -13.40
N PRO A 162 -19.37 16.29 -13.57
CA PRO A 162 -20.27 17.06 -14.43
C PRO A 162 -20.23 16.42 -15.82
N GLU A 163 -21.38 16.02 -16.35
CA GLU A 163 -21.51 15.61 -17.74
C GLU A 163 -20.93 16.74 -18.61
N LEU A 164 -19.85 16.45 -19.33
CA LEU A 164 -19.23 17.35 -20.30
C LEU A 164 -20.05 17.43 -21.58
#